data_AF-A0A924C224-F1
#
_entry.id   AF-A0A924C224-F1
#
_cell.length_a   1.000
_cell.length_b   1.000
_cell.length_c   1.000
_cell.angle_alpha   90.00
_cell.angle_beta   90.00
_cell.angle_gamma   90.00
#
_symmetry.space_group_name_H-M   'P 1'
#
loop_
_entity.id
_entity.type
_entity.pdbx_description
1 polymer ?
#
loop_
_entity_poly.entity_id
_entity_poly.type
_entity_poly.pdbx_seq_one_letter_code
_entity_poly.pdbx_strand_id
1 'polypeptide(L)'
;IDAATLTARFWPEPWDAVAVEKPNSLALRIGHVAAGIADGFIEGRTIAEWDVAAAALIVSEAGGSITDRDGDALTFNRPSPAVHGLVAATPALHADLRRRLNGGIRALAARRRAP
;
A
#
# COMPACT_ATOMS: atom_id res chain seq x y z
N ILE A 1 1.49 5.89 5.38
CA ILE A 1 1.76 7.18 4.68
C ILE A 1 2.38 8.13 5.70
N ASP A 2 3.39 8.92 5.36
CA ASP A 2 3.95 9.90 6.33
C ASP A 2 2.93 10.98 6.67
N ALA A 3 2.97 11.51 7.89
CA ALA A 3 2.03 12.56 8.34
C ALA A 3 1.99 13.76 7.38
N ALA A 4 3.16 14.23 6.94
CA ALA A 4 3.27 15.32 5.97
C ALA A 4 2.73 14.97 4.58
N THR A 5 2.66 13.68 4.25
CA THR A 5 2.18 13.20 2.94
C THR A 5 0.66 13.03 2.93
N LEU A 6 -0.01 12.83 4.07
CA LEU A 6 -1.47 12.66 4.14
C LEU A 6 -2.25 13.86 3.57
N THR A 7 -1.69 15.07 3.69
CA THR A 7 -2.29 16.31 3.19
C THR A 7 -1.61 16.84 1.91
N ALA A 8 -0.73 16.04 1.30
CA ALA A 8 0.02 16.49 0.13
C ALA A 8 -0.91 16.82 -1.05
N ARG A 9 -0.67 17.97 -1.69
CA ARG A 9 -1.49 18.50 -2.79
C ARG A 9 -1.60 17.62 -4.04
N PHE A 10 -0.80 16.55 -4.14
CA PHE A 10 -0.91 15.62 -5.26
C PHE A 10 -2.01 14.58 -5.04
N TRP A 11 -2.54 14.42 -3.83
CA TRP A 11 -3.74 13.62 -3.66
C TRP A 11 -4.93 14.34 -4.28
N PRO A 12 -5.82 13.63 -5.01
CA PRO A 12 -7.05 14.23 -5.50
C PRO A 12 -7.91 14.81 -4.37
N GLU A 13 -7.89 14.15 -3.21
CA GLU A 13 -8.53 14.56 -1.97
C GLU A 13 -7.60 14.24 -0.79
N PRO A 14 -7.53 15.08 0.25
CA PRO A 14 -6.76 14.79 1.45
C PRO A 14 -7.18 13.48 2.11
N TRP A 15 -6.26 12.87 2.85
CA TRP A 15 -6.58 11.71 3.69
C TRP A 15 -7.21 12.16 5.01
N ASP A 16 -8.39 11.64 5.31
CA ASP A 16 -8.97 11.66 6.66
C ASP A 16 -8.43 10.47 7.44
N ALA A 17 -7.15 10.56 7.83
CA ALA A 17 -6.43 9.50 8.50
C ALA A 17 -5.32 10.10 9.38
N VAL A 18 -4.83 9.29 10.31
CA VAL A 18 -3.66 9.62 11.14
C VAL A 18 -2.50 8.73 10.73
N ALA A 19 -1.30 9.30 10.68
CA ALA A 19 -0.10 8.52 10.44
C ALA A 19 0.27 7.73 11.69
N VAL A 20 0.48 6.43 11.53
CA VAL A 20 1.08 5.56 12.55
C VAL A 20 2.59 5.54 12.42
N GLU A 21 3.29 4.93 13.38
CA GLU A 21 4.73 4.70 13.27
C GLU A 21 5.07 4.01 11.95
N LYS A 22 6.05 4.56 11.23
CA LYS A 22 6.45 4.10 9.91
C LYS A 22 7.91 3.62 9.92
N PRO A 23 8.21 2.44 10.49
CA PRO A 23 9.57 1.89 10.55
C PRO A 23 10.15 1.68 9.15
N ASN A 24 11.46 1.54 8.96
CA ASN A 24 12.02 1.42 7.60
C ASN A 24 11.68 0.10 6.88
N SER A 25 11.42 -0.97 7.62
CA SER A 25 11.07 -2.29 7.07
C SER A 25 9.67 -2.30 6.46
N LEU A 26 9.58 -2.72 5.19
CA LEU A 26 8.31 -2.87 4.49
C LEU A 26 7.44 -3.96 5.12
N ALA A 27 8.04 -5.13 5.38
CA ALA A 27 7.38 -6.25 6.04
C ALA A 27 6.82 -5.86 7.42
N LEU A 28 7.55 -5.04 8.20
CA LEU A 28 7.08 -4.60 9.51
C LEU A 28 5.89 -3.63 9.40
N ARG A 29 5.91 -2.72 8.42
CA ARG A 29 4.75 -1.84 8.15
C ARG A 29 3.50 -2.63 7.78
N ILE A 30 3.66 -3.68 6.98
CA ILE A 30 2.56 -4.58 6.62
C ILE A 30 2.12 -5.38 7.86
N GLY A 31 3.06 -5.83 8.69
CA GLY A 31 2.79 -6.47 9.97
C GLY A 31 1.99 -5.60 10.95
N HIS A 32 2.16 -4.27 10.94
CA HIS A 32 1.31 -3.36 11.72
C HIS A 32 -0.16 -3.45 11.31
N VAL A 33 -0.47 -3.77 10.05
CA VAL A 33 -1.85 -4.01 9.61
C VAL A 33 -2.39 -5.29 10.23
N ALA A 34 -1.62 -6.37 10.19
CA ALA A 34 -2.01 -7.64 10.82
C ALA A 34 -2.17 -7.51 12.35
N ALA A 35 -1.36 -6.66 12.99
CA ALA A 35 -1.41 -6.42 14.42
C ALA A 35 -2.52 -5.42 14.85
N GLY A 36 -3.28 -4.84 13.91
CA GLY A 36 -4.28 -3.81 14.22
C GLY A 36 -3.69 -2.48 14.69
N ILE A 37 -2.39 -2.26 14.51
CA ILE A 37 -1.70 -0.98 14.79
C ILE A 37 -2.03 0.04 13.69
N ALA A 38 -2.25 -0.44 12.46
CA ALA A 38 -2.61 0.38 11.30
C ALA A 38 -3.81 -0.23 10.57
N ASP A 39 -4.74 0.59 10.09
CA ASP A 39 -5.86 0.07 9.30
C ASP A 39 -5.51 -0.17 7.82
N GLY A 40 -4.39 0.40 7.37
CA GLY A 40 -3.99 0.36 5.97
C GLY A 40 -2.53 0.72 5.69
N PHE A 41 -1.99 0.06 4.68
CA PHE A 41 -0.70 0.26 4.07
C PHE A 41 -0.86 0.38 2.55
N ILE A 42 -0.21 1.37 1.94
CA ILE A 42 -0.14 1.51 0.49
C ILE A 42 1.30 1.80 0.03
N GLU A 43 1.67 1.21 -1.11
CA GLU A 43 2.93 1.45 -1.81
C GLU A 43 2.63 1.64 -3.30
N GLY A 44 3.16 2.71 -3.90
CA GLY A 44 2.97 3.00 -5.33
C GLY A 44 4.13 2.58 -6.22
N ARG A 45 5.27 2.24 -5.63
CA ARG A 45 6.47 1.80 -6.33
C ARG A 45 6.41 0.30 -6.63
N THR A 46 7.21 -0.12 -7.59
CA THR A 46 7.54 -1.54 -7.76
C THR A 46 8.46 -1.96 -6.61
N ILE A 47 8.14 -3.10 -5.98
CA ILE A 47 8.87 -3.68 -4.85
C ILE A 47 9.21 -5.14 -5.15
N ALA A 48 10.23 -5.69 -4.49
CA ALA A 48 10.60 -7.08 -4.69
C ALA A 48 9.63 -8.02 -3.97
N GLU A 49 9.40 -9.22 -4.53
CA GLU A 49 8.53 -10.23 -3.92
C GLU A 49 8.98 -10.64 -2.51
N TRP A 50 10.29 -10.78 -2.30
CA TRP A 50 10.85 -11.21 -1.01
C TRP A 50 10.65 -10.18 0.11
N ASP A 51 10.43 -8.90 -0.20
CA ASP A 51 10.17 -7.88 0.81
C ASP A 51 8.76 -7.98 1.42
N VAL A 52 7.85 -8.73 0.77
CA VAL A 52 6.42 -8.76 1.14
C VAL A 52 5.81 -10.15 1.26
N ALA A 53 6.43 -11.19 0.68
CA ALA A 53 5.85 -12.54 0.66
C ALA A 53 5.46 -13.05 2.06
N ALA A 54 6.35 -12.94 3.04
CA ALA A 54 6.06 -13.37 4.41
C ALA A 54 4.94 -12.52 5.05
N ALA A 55 4.97 -11.19 4.83
CA ALA A 55 3.99 -10.29 5.41
C ALA A 55 2.59 -10.47 4.79
N ALA A 56 2.53 -10.87 3.51
CA ALA A 56 1.28 -11.18 2.83
C ALA A 56 0.55 -12.36 3.47
N LEU A 57 1.28 -13.43 3.80
CA LEU A 57 0.72 -14.55 4.55
C LEU A 57 0.20 -14.11 5.92
N ILE A 58 1.02 -13.38 6.68
CA ILE A 58 0.66 -12.91 8.03
C ILE A 58 -0.63 -12.06 8.00
N VAL A 59 -0.74 -11.10 7.07
CA VAL A 59 -1.94 -10.28 6.94
C VAL A 59 -3.17 -11.10 6.56
N SER A 60 -3.02 -12.06 5.66
CA SER A 60 -4.13 -12.90 5.21
C SER A 60 -4.66 -13.78 6.34
N GLU A 61 -3.76 -14.41 7.11
CA GLU A 61 -4.12 -15.22 8.29
C GLU A 61 -4.73 -14.39 9.42
N ALA A 62 -4.35 -13.11 9.53
CA ALA A 62 -4.96 -12.16 10.46
C ALA A 62 -6.35 -11.66 10.00
N GLY A 63 -6.86 -12.11 8.85
CA GLY A 63 -8.15 -11.68 8.29
C GLY A 63 -8.09 -10.35 7.55
N GLY A 64 -6.90 -9.82 7.29
CA GLY A 64 -6.69 -8.66 6.44
C GLY A 64 -6.75 -9.00 4.96
N SER A 65 -6.82 -7.97 4.12
CA SER A 65 -6.75 -8.08 2.66
C SER A 65 -5.43 -7.50 2.16
N ILE A 66 -4.74 -8.24 1.29
CA ILE A 66 -3.50 -7.78 0.65
C ILE A 66 -3.50 -8.14 -0.83
N THR A 67 -3.35 -7.13 -1.69
CA THR A 67 -3.33 -7.27 -3.14
C THR A 67 -2.30 -6.35 -3.76
N ASP A 68 -2.06 -6.51 -5.06
CA ASP A 68 -1.43 -5.44 -5.82
C ASP A 68 -2.36 -4.21 -5.95
N ARG A 69 -1.88 -3.16 -6.64
CA ARG A 69 -2.66 -1.93 -6.86
C ARG A 69 -3.91 -2.11 -7.73
N ASP A 70 -3.98 -3.17 -8.53
CA ASP A 70 -5.08 -3.44 -9.45
C ASP A 70 -6.17 -4.25 -8.75
N GLY A 71 -5.83 -4.90 -7.64
CA GLY A 71 -6.72 -5.68 -6.80
C GLY A 71 -6.54 -7.18 -6.98
N ASP A 72 -5.52 -7.58 -7.74
CA ASP A 72 -5.22 -8.98 -8.00
C ASP A 72 -4.44 -9.58 -6.84
N ALA A 73 -4.69 -10.87 -6.60
CA ALA A 73 -3.98 -11.63 -5.59
C ALA A 73 -2.47 -11.65 -5.89
N LEU A 74 -1.65 -11.51 -4.84
CA LEU A 74 -0.20 -11.58 -5.01
C LEU A 74 0.22 -12.96 -5.48
N THR A 75 0.95 -12.99 -6.59
CA THR A 75 1.60 -14.19 -7.10
C THR A 75 3.10 -14.08 -6.90
N PHE A 76 3.68 -15.10 -6.30
CA PHE A 76 5.11 -15.18 -6.01
C PHE A 76 5.81 -16.19 -6.91
N ASN A 77 7.15 -16.19 -6.88
CA ASN A 77 8.00 -17.08 -7.67
C ASN A 77 7.91 -16.80 -9.18
N ARG A 78 7.75 -15.53 -9.56
CA ARG A 78 7.76 -15.12 -10.97
C ARG A 78 9.20 -14.97 -11.47
N PRO A 79 9.46 -15.19 -12.78
CA PRO A 79 10.79 -14.95 -13.38
C PRO A 79 11.32 -13.53 -13.15
N SER A 80 10.42 -12.56 -13.09
CA SER A 80 10.70 -11.20 -12.62
C SER A 80 9.98 -10.98 -11.28
N PRO A 81 10.68 -11.14 -10.15
CA PRO A 81 10.06 -11.19 -8.82
C PRO A 81 9.74 -9.79 -8.30
N ALA A 82 8.72 -9.15 -8.88
CA ALA A 82 8.41 -7.74 -8.64
C ALA A 82 6.90 -7.44 -8.55
N VAL A 83 6.43 -6.89 -7.42
CA VAL A 83 5.04 -6.48 -7.22
C VAL A 83 4.87 -5.00 -7.60
N HIS A 84 3.87 -4.68 -8.42
CA HIS A 84 3.65 -3.35 -8.97
C HIS A 84 2.66 -2.54 -8.14
N GLY A 85 3.15 -1.95 -7.06
CA GLY A 85 2.30 -1.32 -6.07
C GLY A 85 1.54 -2.34 -5.24
N LEU A 86 1.22 -1.96 -4.00
CA LEU A 86 0.70 -2.88 -2.99
C LEU A 86 -0.31 -2.17 -2.12
N VAL A 87 -1.37 -2.89 -1.75
CA VAL A 87 -2.35 -2.46 -0.75
C VAL A 87 -2.48 -3.59 0.27
N ALA A 88 -2.31 -3.27 1.56
CA ALA A 88 -2.63 -4.14 2.67
C ALA A 88 -3.56 -3.38 3.61
N ALA A 89 -4.70 -3.95 4.01
CA ALA A 89 -5.69 -3.24 4.80
C ALA A 89 -6.65 -4.17 5.54
N THR A 90 -7.44 -3.60 6.45
CA THR A 90 -8.68 -4.25 6.89
C THR A 90 -9.64 -4.41 5.70
N PRO A 91 -10.50 -5.45 5.67
CA PRO A 91 -11.40 -5.69 4.53
C PRO A 91 -12.31 -4.50 4.20
N ALA A 92 -12.74 -3.75 5.22
CA ALA A 92 -13.61 -2.58 5.06
C ALA A 92 -12.95 -1.42 4.30
N LEU A 93 -11.62 -1.25 4.42
CA LEU A 93 -10.89 -0.13 3.82
C LEU A 93 -10.15 -0.49 2.53
N HIS A 94 -9.95 -1.78 2.26
CA HIS A 94 -9.10 -2.25 1.16
C HIS A 94 -9.46 -1.64 -0.20
N ALA A 95 -10.76 -1.62 -0.55
CA ALA A 95 -11.22 -1.07 -1.82
C ALA A 95 -11.02 0.46 -1.93
N ASP A 96 -11.20 1.20 -0.84
CA ASP A 96 -10.98 2.65 -0.82
C ASP A 96 -9.48 2.98 -0.92
N LEU A 97 -8.64 2.31 -0.13
CA LEU A 97 -7.18 2.49 -0.17
C LEU A 97 -6.62 2.23 -1.57
N ARG A 98 -7.09 1.17 -2.25
CA ARG A 98 -6.72 0.86 -3.64
C ARG A 98 -7.13 1.96 -4.61
N ARG A 99 -8.37 2.45 -4.51
CA ARG A 99 -8.86 3.57 -5.33
C ARG A 99 -8.00 4.82 -5.13
N ARG A 100 -7.70 5.16 -3.87
CA ARG A 100 -6.91 6.35 -3.51
C ARG A 100 -5.46 6.22 -3.96
N LEU A 101 -4.83 5.06 -3.80
CA LEU A 101 -3.49 4.77 -4.34
C LEU A 101 -3.43 5.03 -5.84
N ASN A 102 -4.36 4.48 -6.61
CA ASN A 102 -4.42 4.67 -8.05
C ASN A 102 -4.67 6.13 -8.45
N GLY A 103 -5.50 6.85 -7.69
CA GLY A 103 -5.69 8.30 -7.84
C GLY A 103 -4.39 9.08 -7.66
N GLY A 104 -3.65 8.81 -6.58
CA GLY A 104 -2.37 9.44 -6.31
C GLY A 104 -1.30 9.15 -7.36
N ILE A 105 -1.20 7.91 -7.84
CA ILE A 105 -0.26 7.54 -8.91
C ILE A 105 -0.55 8.32 -10.19
N ARG A 106 -1.83 8.44 -10.58
CA ARG A 106 -2.22 9.23 -11.76
C ARG A 106 -1.88 10.72 -11.59
N ALA A 107 -2.18 11.29 -10.43
CA ALA A 107 -1.88 12.69 -10.16
C ALA A 107 -0.37 12.99 -10.15
N LEU A 108 0.44 12.10 -9.55
CA LEU A 108 1.91 12.20 -9.59
C LEU A 108 2.45 12.07 -11.03
N ALA A 109 1.90 11.15 -11.83
CA ALA A 109 2.30 10.98 -13.22
C ALA A 109 1.96 12.21 -14.07
N ALA A 110 0.78 12.81 -13.87
CA ALA A 110 0.38 14.05 -14.55
C ALA A 110 1.33 15.21 -14.21
N ARG A 111 1.69 15.35 -12.93
CA ARG A 111 2.63 16.39 -12.48
C ARG A 111 4.03 16.25 -13.06
N ARG A 112 4.53 15.03 -13.25
CA ARG A 112 5.84 14.77 -13.88
C ARG A 112 5.85 15.09 -15.39
N ARG A 113 4.68 15.15 -16.03
CA ARG A 113 4.52 15.46 -17.45
C ARG A 113 4.20 16.94 -17.70
N ALA A 114 3.89 17.70 -16.67
CA ALA A 114 3.69 19.14 -16.78
C ALA A 114 5.05 19.83 -17.06
N PRO A 115 5.09 20.81 -17.98
CA PRO A 115 6.31 21.51 -18.36
C PRO A 115 6.92 22.33 -17.22
#